data_AF-A0A8J2Z0Q2-F1
#
_entry.id   AF-A0A8J2Z0Q2-F1
#
_cell.length_a   1.000
_cell.length_b   1.000
_cell.length_c   1.000
_cell.angle_alpha   90.00
_cell.angle_beta   90.00
_cell.angle_gamma   90.00
#
_symmetry.space_group_name_H-M   'P 1'
#
loop_
_entity.id
_entity.type
_entity.pdbx_description
1 polymer ?
#
loop_
_entity_poly.entity_id
_entity_poly.type
_entity_poly.pdbx_seq_one_letter_code
_entity_poly.pdbx_strand_id
1 'polypeptide(L)'
;MRTGNEGRGTKDECGSREVEMESMPKAQNSALGEFAASIAHEITEPLSAIAMNGETSLRWLDRTEPNLGKVRELLQRIVDDARRAADIVARIQAEATGPDVTGPDVTGPEVTGPEAIRPAARDGAVASRRHRAIDDGSPL
;
A
#
# COMPACT_ATOMS: atom_id res chain seq x y z
N MET A 1 -47.57 -43.98 60.78
CA MET A 1 -46.20 -44.27 60.27
C MET A 1 -46.30 -44.55 58.78
N ARG A 2 -45.49 -43.84 57.95
CA ARG A 2 -45.02 -44.19 56.59
C ARG A 2 -46.10 -44.52 55.52
N THR A 3 -46.13 -43.97 54.31
CA THR A 3 -45.15 -43.27 53.46
C THR A 3 -45.89 -42.43 52.41
N GLY A 4 -45.36 -41.25 52.09
CA GLY A 4 -45.75 -40.49 50.90
C GLY A 4 -45.07 -41.04 49.64
N ASN A 5 -45.81 -41.06 48.54
CA ASN A 5 -45.31 -41.15 47.17
C ASN A 5 -46.43 -40.65 46.24
N GLU A 6 -46.34 -39.39 45.82
CA GLU A 6 -47.03 -38.91 44.63
C GLU A 6 -45.99 -38.42 43.63
N GLY A 7 -46.07 -39.02 42.45
CA GLY A 7 -45.15 -38.80 41.35
C GLY A 7 -45.26 -37.38 40.80
N ARG A 8 -44.09 -36.75 40.68
CA ARG A 8 -43.47 -36.38 39.40
C ARG A 8 -44.45 -36.04 38.26
N GLY A 9 -44.45 -34.78 37.82
CA GLY A 9 -44.78 -34.50 36.43
C GLY A 9 -45.18 -33.08 36.09
N THR A 10 -44.17 -32.26 35.80
CA THR A 10 -44.13 -31.39 34.61
C THR A 10 -45.28 -30.40 34.42
N LYS A 11 -45.08 -29.16 34.86
CA LYS A 11 -45.52 -27.93 34.18
C LYS A 11 -45.12 -26.78 35.09
N ASP A 12 -43.89 -26.30 34.95
CA ASP A 12 -43.47 -24.94 35.35
C ASP A 12 -42.03 -24.63 34.86
N GLU A 13 -41.57 -25.30 33.79
CA GLU A 13 -40.25 -25.08 33.20
C GLU A 13 -40.35 -24.44 31.80
N CYS A 14 -41.48 -23.79 31.51
CA CYS A 14 -41.72 -23.09 30.23
C CYS A 14 -41.34 -21.60 30.30
N GLY A 15 -40.99 -21.05 31.46
CA GLY A 15 -40.68 -19.63 31.62
C GLY A 15 -39.20 -19.24 31.50
N SER A 16 -38.27 -20.19 31.36
CA SER A 16 -36.82 -19.91 31.48
C SER A 16 -35.96 -20.42 30.33
N ARG A 17 -36.54 -20.91 29.24
CA ARG A 17 -35.79 -21.37 28.06
C ARG A 17 -36.01 -20.53 26.79
N GLU A 18 -36.58 -19.33 26.92
CA GLU A 18 -36.83 -18.44 25.77
C GLU A 18 -35.99 -17.15 25.81
N VAL A 19 -34.81 -17.21 26.43
CA VAL A 19 -33.78 -16.16 26.29
C VAL A 19 -32.38 -16.71 25.97
N GLU A 20 -32.23 -18.02 25.76
CA GLU A 20 -30.88 -18.62 25.69
C GLU A 20 -30.28 -18.74 24.28
N MET A 21 -30.96 -18.39 23.19
CA MET A 21 -30.35 -18.69 21.88
C MET A 21 -30.75 -17.78 20.73
N GLU A 22 -30.40 -16.50 20.82
CA GLU A 22 -30.22 -15.71 19.59
C GLU A 22 -29.18 -14.59 19.74
N SER A 23 -27.97 -14.95 20.14
CA SER A 23 -26.81 -14.13 19.80
C SER A 23 -25.68 -15.06 19.42
N MET A 24 -25.32 -15.10 18.13
CA MET A 24 -24.03 -15.58 17.56
C MET A 24 -24.09 -15.81 16.02
N PRO A 25 -24.71 -14.89 15.24
CA PRO A 25 -24.16 -14.57 13.90
C PRO A 25 -23.42 -13.22 13.86
N LYS A 26 -23.82 -12.29 14.73
CA LYS A 26 -23.35 -10.89 14.71
C LYS A 26 -21.88 -10.75 15.15
N ALA A 27 -21.45 -11.50 16.16
CA ALA A 27 -20.08 -11.43 16.70
C ALA A 27 -19.03 -11.96 15.73
N GLN A 28 -19.34 -13.02 14.96
CA GLN A 28 -18.42 -13.57 13.96
C GLN A 28 -18.27 -12.64 12.75
N ASN A 29 -19.35 -11.96 12.34
CA ASN A 29 -19.30 -10.94 11.30
C ASN A 29 -18.51 -9.69 11.74
N SER A 30 -18.59 -9.31 13.03
CA SER A 30 -17.78 -8.23 13.59
C SER A 30 -16.28 -8.55 13.56
N ALA A 31 -15.88 -9.76 13.96
CA ALA A 31 -14.48 -10.18 13.94
C ALA A 31 -13.88 -10.20 12.51
N LEU A 32 -14.65 -10.68 11.52
CA LEU A 32 -14.24 -10.63 10.10
C LEU A 32 -14.14 -9.19 9.58
N GLY A 33 -15.02 -8.30 10.03
CA GLY A 33 -14.97 -6.87 9.68
C GLY A 33 -13.74 -6.17 10.26
N GLU A 34 -13.38 -6.46 11.51
CA GLU A 34 -12.16 -5.95 12.14
C GLU A 34 -10.91 -6.47 11.44
N PHE A 35 -10.88 -7.75 11.07
CA PHE A 35 -9.78 -8.33 10.30
C PHE A 35 -9.63 -7.69 8.91
N ALA A 36 -10.74 -7.51 8.18
CA ALA A 36 -10.73 -6.84 6.88
C ALA A 36 -10.27 -5.38 6.98
N ALA A 37 -10.67 -4.66 8.03
CA ALA A 37 -10.21 -3.30 8.29
C ALA A 37 -8.70 -3.25 8.61
N SER A 38 -8.19 -4.22 9.39
CA SER A 38 -6.75 -4.34 9.68
C SER A 38 -5.94 -4.55 8.41
N ILE A 39 -6.39 -5.46 7.53
CA ILE A 39 -5.77 -5.70 6.22
C ILE A 39 -5.74 -4.44 5.37
N ALA A 40 -6.88 -3.75 5.27
CA ALA A 40 -6.98 -2.53 4.48
C ALA A 40 -6.01 -1.47 5.00
N HIS A 41 -5.90 -1.33 6.32
CA HIS A 41 -4.96 -0.39 6.93
C HIS A 41 -3.51 -0.78 6.63
N GLU A 42 -3.16 -2.05 6.78
CA GLU A 42 -1.80 -2.54 6.58
C GLU A 42 -1.31 -2.38 5.14
N ILE A 43 -2.18 -2.54 4.14
CA ILE A 43 -1.85 -2.28 2.72
C ILE A 43 -1.82 -0.77 2.42
N THR A 44 -2.69 0.01 3.07
CA THR A 44 -2.75 1.47 2.85
C THR A 44 -1.48 2.16 3.33
N GLU A 45 -0.83 1.66 4.38
CA GLU A 45 0.44 2.20 4.89
C GLU A 45 1.55 2.28 3.83
N PRO A 46 2.04 1.17 3.24
CA PRO A 46 3.10 1.22 2.24
C PRO A 46 2.66 1.95 0.97
N LEU A 47 1.39 1.85 0.57
CA LEU A 47 0.89 2.60 -0.60
C LEU A 47 0.94 4.12 -0.38
N SER A 48 0.59 4.57 0.82
CA SER A 48 0.67 5.99 1.20
C SER A 48 2.13 6.46 1.22
N ALA A 49 3.03 5.62 1.74
CA ALA A 49 4.47 5.90 1.75
C ALA A 49 5.05 5.99 0.32
N ILE A 50 4.64 5.10 -0.59
CA ILE A 50 5.02 5.15 -2.02
C ILE A 50 4.61 6.48 -2.64
N ALA A 51 3.35 6.87 -2.49
CA ALA A 51 2.83 8.12 -3.05
C ALA A 51 3.61 9.34 -2.51
N MET A 52 3.79 9.42 -1.20
CA MET A 52 4.53 10.50 -0.55
C MET A 52 5.99 10.59 -1.01
N ASN A 53 6.69 9.45 -1.08
CA ASN A 53 8.09 9.40 -1.52
C ASN A 53 8.21 9.75 -3.01
N GLY A 54 7.23 9.35 -3.84
CA GLY A 54 7.15 9.70 -5.25
C GLY A 54 6.99 11.20 -5.46
N GLU A 55 5.99 11.82 -4.81
CA GLU A 55 5.79 13.26 -4.84
C GLU A 55 7.01 14.03 -4.34
N THR A 56 7.63 13.56 -3.27
CA THR A 56 8.85 14.19 -2.73
C THR A 56 10.02 14.09 -3.71
N SER A 57 10.15 12.97 -4.41
CA SER A 57 11.17 12.79 -5.46
C SER A 57 10.99 13.78 -6.59
N LEU A 58 9.74 13.96 -7.07
CA LEU A 58 9.42 14.96 -8.10
C LEU A 58 9.80 16.38 -7.62
N ARG A 59 9.43 16.75 -6.39
CA ARG A 59 9.83 18.04 -5.80
C ARG A 59 11.34 18.25 -5.68
N TRP A 60 12.13 17.19 -5.55
CA TRP A 60 13.59 17.30 -5.56
C TRP A 60 14.17 17.43 -6.97
N LEU A 61 13.53 16.82 -7.96
CA LEU A 61 13.90 16.92 -9.38
C LEU A 61 13.56 18.29 -9.98
N ASP A 62 12.49 18.94 -9.53
CA ASP A 62 12.03 20.25 -10.06
C ASP A 62 12.85 21.45 -9.55
N ARG A 63 13.87 21.23 -8.71
CA ARG A 63 14.72 22.32 -8.18
C ARG A 63 15.72 22.79 -9.22
N THR A 64 16.15 24.06 -9.11
CA THR A 64 17.22 24.64 -9.94
C THR A 64 18.50 23.80 -9.91
N GLU A 65 18.82 23.22 -8.75
CA GLU A 65 19.90 22.24 -8.60
C GLU A 65 19.32 20.96 -7.94
N PRO A 66 19.00 19.92 -8.73
CA PRO A 66 18.40 18.69 -8.23
C PRO A 66 19.34 17.89 -7.33
N ASN A 67 18.85 17.45 -6.17
CA ASN A 67 19.59 16.53 -5.30
C ASN A 67 19.30 15.07 -5.69
N LEU A 68 20.07 14.55 -6.65
CA LEU A 68 19.91 13.17 -7.15
C LEU A 68 20.16 12.10 -6.09
N GLY A 69 21.00 12.39 -5.08
CA GLY A 69 21.21 11.50 -3.94
C GLY A 69 19.93 11.31 -3.13
N LYS A 70 19.22 12.41 -2.84
CA LYS A 70 17.95 12.36 -2.12
C LYS A 70 16.85 11.69 -2.92
N VAL A 71 16.79 11.95 -4.24
CA VAL A 71 15.87 11.26 -5.14
C VAL A 71 16.11 9.76 -5.11
N ARG A 72 17.37 9.31 -5.22
CA ARG A 72 17.71 7.87 -5.14
C ARG A 72 17.27 7.24 -3.82
N GLU A 73 17.51 7.92 -2.69
CA GLU A 73 17.07 7.44 -1.37
C GLU A 73 15.55 7.26 -1.31
N LEU A 74 14.78 8.24 -1.81
CA LEU A 74 13.32 8.18 -1.82
C LEU A 74 12.79 7.09 -2.76
N LEU A 75 13.40 6.92 -3.94
CA LEU A 75 13.05 5.84 -4.86
C LEU A 75 13.37 4.46 -4.28
N GLN A 76 14.45 4.32 -3.50
CA GLN A 76 14.74 3.07 -2.80
C GLN A 76 13.65 2.74 -1.78
N ARG A 77 13.18 3.73 -1.02
CA ARG A 77 12.05 3.55 -0.09
C ARG A 77 10.77 3.13 -0.82
N ILE A 78 10.47 3.71 -1.98
CA ILE A 78 9.34 3.28 -2.82
C ILE A 78 9.44 1.80 -3.18
N VAL A 79 10.62 1.33 -3.59
CA VAL A 79 10.85 -0.08 -3.94
C VAL A 79 10.64 -0.98 -2.72
N ASP A 80 11.13 -0.57 -1.56
CA ASP A 80 11.01 -1.36 -0.32
C ASP A 80 9.54 -1.40 0.17
N ASP A 81 8.82 -0.28 0.12
CA ASP A 81 7.40 -0.21 0.45
C ASP A 81 6.54 -1.03 -0.53
N ALA A 82 6.89 -1.05 -1.82
CA ALA A 82 6.19 -1.88 -2.82
C ALA A 82 6.37 -3.37 -2.55
N ARG A 83 7.57 -3.79 -2.15
CA ARG A 83 7.83 -5.17 -1.71
C ARG A 83 7.03 -5.51 -0.47
N ARG A 84 7.03 -4.63 0.54
CA ARG A 84 6.24 -4.81 1.76
C ARG A 84 4.74 -4.97 1.45
N ALA A 85 4.19 -4.16 0.55
CA ALA A 85 2.80 -4.29 0.11
C ALA A 85 2.53 -5.65 -0.55
N ALA A 86 3.43 -6.12 -1.41
CA ALA A 86 3.33 -7.44 -2.05
C ALA A 86 3.36 -8.58 -1.01
N ASP A 87 4.25 -8.51 -0.02
CA ASP A 87 4.35 -9.50 1.06
C ASP A 87 3.07 -9.57 1.90
N ILE A 88 2.45 -8.42 2.19
CA ILE A 88 1.17 -8.34 2.91
C ILE A 88 0.08 -9.05 2.09
N VAL A 89 -0.03 -8.74 0.79
CA VAL A 89 -1.01 -9.38 -0.10
C VAL A 89 -0.78 -10.89 -0.19
N ALA A 90 0.47 -11.33 -0.34
CA ALA A 90 0.80 -12.74 -0.42
C ALA A 90 0.42 -13.49 0.87
N ARG A 91 0.68 -12.90 2.05
CA ARG A 91 0.27 -13.47 3.34
C ARG A 91 -1.24 -13.61 3.44
N ILE A 92 -1.99 -12.56 3.07
CA ILE A 92 -3.46 -12.60 3.10
C ILE A 92 -4.01 -13.67 2.16
N GLN A 93 -3.45 -13.81 0.96
CA GLN A 93 -3.85 -14.84 0.01
C GLN A 93 -3.55 -16.25 0.54
N ALA A 94 -2.42 -16.46 1.23
CA ALA A 94 -2.08 -17.72 1.85
C ALA A 94 -2.98 -18.07 3.06
N GLU A 95 -3.45 -17.06 3.80
CA GLU A 95 -4.43 -17.26 4.88
C GLU A 95 -5.84 -17.52 4.33
N ALA A 96 -6.21 -16.87 3.23
CA ALA A 96 -7.52 -17.04 2.58
C ALA A 96 -7.61 -18.34 1.75
N THR A 97 -6.50 -18.77 1.16
CA THR A 97 -6.40 -19.96 0.32
C THR A 97 -5.61 -21.01 1.11
N GLY A 98 -6.31 -21.98 1.71
CA GLY A 98 -5.65 -23.17 2.26
C GLY A 98 -4.68 -23.80 1.24
N PRO A 99 -3.67 -24.55 1.69
CA PRO A 99 -2.43 -24.79 0.94
C PRO A 99 -2.68 -25.46 -0.41
N ASP A 100 -2.70 -24.65 -1.47
CA ASP A 100 -2.23 -24.89 -2.83
C ASP A 100 -2.97 -23.95 -3.79
N VAL A 101 -2.36 -22.80 -4.12
CA VAL A 101 -2.36 -22.25 -5.48
C VAL A 101 -1.09 -21.44 -5.69
N THR A 102 -0.36 -21.82 -6.72
CA THR A 102 0.85 -21.21 -7.26
C THR A 102 0.72 -19.69 -7.38
N GLY A 103 1.46 -18.92 -6.57
CA GLY A 103 1.51 -17.47 -6.70
C GLY A 103 2.08 -17.04 -8.06
N PRO A 104 1.69 -15.86 -8.60
CA PRO A 104 2.23 -15.39 -9.87
C PRO A 104 3.75 -15.20 -9.72
N ASP A 105 4.49 -15.91 -10.57
CA ASP A 105 5.93 -15.77 -10.75
C ASP A 105 6.26 -14.30 -11.09
N VAL A 106 6.65 -13.54 -10.07
CA VAL A 106 7.21 -12.19 -10.21
C VAL A 106 8.73 -12.26 -10.35
N THR A 107 9.23 -13.19 -11.15
CA THR A 107 10.56 -13.04 -11.73
C THR A 107 10.48 -11.97 -12.82
N GLY A 108 10.42 -10.70 -12.40
CA GLY A 108 10.71 -9.58 -13.30
C GLY A 108 12.10 -9.78 -13.90
N PRO A 109 12.35 -9.35 -15.15
CA PRO A 109 13.65 -9.57 -15.79
C PRO A 109 14.73 -8.99 -14.89
N GLU A 110 15.67 -9.86 -14.51
CA GLU A 110 16.89 -9.52 -13.80
C GLU A 110 17.55 -8.34 -14.54
N VAL A 111 17.47 -7.14 -13.97
CA VAL A 111 18.18 -5.97 -14.51
C VAL A 111 19.64 -6.11 -14.10
N THR A 112 20.35 -7.00 -14.77
CA THR A 112 21.79 -7.18 -14.66
C THR A 112 22.47 -6.34 -15.74
N GLY A 113 23.14 -5.27 -15.32
CA GLY A 113 24.15 -4.58 -16.12
C GLY A 113 24.22 -3.06 -15.92
N PRO A 114 25.39 -2.49 -15.56
CA PRO A 114 25.63 -1.05 -15.62
C PRO A 114 25.98 -0.64 -17.05
N GLU A 115 24.99 -0.52 -17.94
CA GLU A 115 25.27 0.00 -19.29
C GLU A 115 24.16 0.90 -19.84
N ALA A 116 24.56 2.17 -20.04
CA ALA A 116 24.09 3.10 -21.06
C ALA A 116 22.63 3.61 -21.04
N ILE A 117 22.33 4.52 -20.10
CA ILE A 117 21.46 5.66 -20.44
C ILE A 117 22.31 6.65 -21.25
N ARG A 118 22.32 6.51 -22.57
CA ARG A 118 22.86 7.56 -23.47
C ARG A 118 21.81 8.68 -23.60
N PRO A 119 22.15 9.95 -23.36
CA PRO A 119 21.26 11.04 -23.69
C PRO A 119 21.18 11.16 -25.22
N ALA A 120 19.97 11.07 -25.77
CA ALA A 120 19.71 11.38 -27.17
C ALA A 120 20.07 12.84 -27.44
N ALA A 121 21.18 13.07 -28.13
CA ALA A 121 21.52 14.36 -28.71
C ALA A 121 20.37 14.79 -29.63
N ARG A 122 19.67 15.86 -29.28
CA ARG A 122 18.82 16.57 -30.22
C ARG A 122 19.64 17.71 -30.82
N ASP A 123 20.09 17.48 -32.04
CA ASP A 123 20.44 18.53 -32.99
C ASP A 123 19.29 19.54 -33.08
N GLY A 124 19.62 20.81 -32.91
CA GLY A 124 18.64 21.89 -32.92
C GLY A 124 19.31 23.22 -32.69
N ALA A 125 19.91 23.76 -33.74
CA ALA A 125 20.47 25.10 -33.79
C ALA A 125 19.49 26.15 -33.24
N VAL A 126 19.88 26.85 -32.18
CA VAL A 126 19.32 28.17 -31.85
C VAL A 126 20.39 29.19 -32.16
N ALA A 127 20.20 29.86 -33.31
CA ALA A 127 21.04 30.90 -33.81
C ALA A 127 21.26 32.02 -32.78
N SER A 128 22.53 32.33 -32.52
CA SER A 128 22.94 33.49 -31.74
C SER A 128 22.41 34.79 -32.38
N ARG A 129 21.40 35.40 -31.77
CA ARG A 129 21.10 36.82 -32.02
C ARG A 129 22.10 37.65 -31.21
N ARG A 130 23.23 37.99 -31.82
CA ARG A 130 24.13 39.03 -31.31
C ARG A 130 23.36 40.35 -31.25
N HIS A 131 23.06 40.80 -30.03
CA HIS A 131 22.61 42.15 -29.76
C HIS A 131 23.79 43.09 -30.03
N ARG A 132 23.74 43.81 -31.14
CA ARG A 132 24.73 44.82 -31.52
C ARG A 132 24.53 46.01 -30.57
N ALA A 133 25.51 46.21 -29.69
CA ALA A 133 25.66 47.45 -28.95
C ALA A 133 25.74 48.61 -29.96
N ILE A 134 24.82 49.57 -29.80
CA ILE A 134 24.92 50.88 -30.41
C ILE A 134 25.93 51.62 -29.54
N ASP A 135 27.17 51.68 -30.02
CA ASP A 135 28.19 52.61 -29.56
C ASP A 135 28.08 53.83 -30.47
N ASP A 136 27.26 54.81 -30.08
CA ASP A 136 27.25 56.13 -30.70
C ASP A 136 28.41 56.93 -30.11
N GLY A 137 29.56 56.76 -30.75
CA GLY A 137 30.74 57.57 -30.52
C GLY A 137 30.37 59.05 -30.46
N SER A 138 30.50 59.62 -29.26
CA SER A 138 30.72 61.05 -29.07
C SER A 138 32.20 61.33 -29.26
N PRO A 139 32.56 62.22 -30.20
CA PRO A 139 33.74 63.05 -30.02
C PRO A 139 33.37 64.54 -30.00
N LEU A 140 34.08 65.21 -29.08
CA LEU A 140 34.15 66.64 -28.75
C LEU A 140 33.11 67.17 -27.76
#